data_AF-A0A7V3WHJ4-F1
#
_entry.id   AF-A0A7V3WHJ4-F1
#
_cell.length_a   1.000
_cell.length_b   1.000
_cell.length_c   1.000
_cell.angle_alpha   90.00
_cell.angle_beta   90.00
_cell.angle_gamma   90.00
#
_symmetry.space_group_name_H-M   'P 1'
#
loop_
_entity.id
_entity.type
_entity.pdbx_description
1 polymer ?
#
loop_
_entity_poly.entity_id
_entity_poly.type
_entity_poly.pdbx_seq_one_letter_code
_entity_poly.pdbx_strand_id
1 'polypeptide(L)'
;GLINEAIDAEFYNIDIDTSTLVDIEKDSIMEQQRPNFEMTAEFASYIRSIQPESIDISIGGEIGEIGGRNSTPEEARAYLDGFNETFKKGKGLSKLSIQTGTSHGGVVLPNGKLAQVSIDFEALRVISEIVRREYGLSGCVQHGASTLPEEAFHMFPETGTSEVHLATGFQNIIYDSKYLPEEFRKEVYDYLKHEYRSEWKEGKTEEQFIYSIRKKGFGPLKKRWWDLPDEIKSSIMRELGAKFEILFERLKVVNTRGIISKTIKPIVIRKSLNKEIIRL
;
A
#
# COMPACT_ATOMS: atom_id res chain seq x y z
N GLY A 1 -16.66 8.71 -9.53
CA GLY A 1 -15.58 9.39 -8.77
C GLY A 1 -14.99 8.36 -7.85
N LEU A 2 -13.66 8.29 -7.75
CA LEU A 2 -12.96 7.12 -7.19
C LEU A 2 -13.41 6.71 -5.80
N ILE A 3 -13.73 7.66 -4.91
CA ILE A 3 -14.23 7.37 -3.56
C ILE A 3 -15.56 6.60 -3.61
N ASN A 4 -16.52 7.04 -4.44
CA ASN A 4 -17.81 6.36 -4.58
C ASN A 4 -17.61 4.96 -5.15
N GLU A 5 -16.76 4.82 -6.17
CA GLU A 5 -16.48 3.54 -6.81
C GLU A 5 -15.84 2.55 -5.82
N ALA A 6 -14.91 3.01 -4.96
CA ALA A 6 -14.30 2.20 -3.92
C ALA A 6 -15.32 1.74 -2.87
N ILE A 7 -16.11 2.66 -2.33
CA ILE A 7 -17.16 2.34 -1.35
C ILE A 7 -18.22 1.43 -1.98
N ASP A 8 -18.54 1.66 -3.26
CA ASP A 8 -19.50 0.85 -4.00
C ASP A 8 -18.99 -0.56 -4.30
N ALA A 9 -17.68 -0.72 -4.46
CA ALA A 9 -17.02 -2.01 -4.56
C ALA A 9 -16.67 -2.63 -3.19
N GLU A 10 -17.24 -2.08 -2.10
CA GLU A 10 -17.11 -2.59 -0.74
C GLU A 10 -15.68 -2.50 -0.16
N PHE A 11 -14.89 -1.54 -0.62
CA PHE A 11 -13.62 -1.18 0.00
C PHE A 11 -13.84 -0.16 1.12
N TYR A 12 -13.59 -0.59 2.37
CA TYR A 12 -13.82 0.22 3.58
C TYR A 12 -12.55 0.52 4.39
N ASN A 13 -11.38 0.21 3.84
CA ASN A 13 -10.09 0.74 4.31
C ASN A 13 -9.58 1.63 3.19
N ILE A 14 -9.69 2.94 3.36
CA ILE A 14 -9.42 3.95 2.35
C ILE A 14 -8.28 4.83 2.85
N ASP A 15 -7.17 4.85 2.12
CA ASP A 15 -6.05 5.75 2.39
C ASP A 15 -6.15 6.96 1.45
N ILE A 16 -6.17 8.16 2.03
CA ILE A 16 -6.19 9.42 1.29
C ILE A 16 -4.74 9.90 1.18
N ASP A 17 -4.21 9.83 -0.04
CA ASP A 17 -2.90 10.38 -0.36
C ASP A 17 -3.07 11.72 -1.07
N THR A 18 -2.88 12.79 -0.30
CA THR A 18 -2.77 14.17 -0.80
C THR A 18 -1.37 14.74 -0.51
N SER A 19 -0.40 13.87 -0.23
CA SER A 19 0.96 14.25 0.18
C SER A 19 1.71 15.02 -0.90
N THR A 20 1.36 14.82 -2.18
CA THR A 20 1.92 15.58 -3.30
C THR A 20 1.48 17.04 -3.34
N LEU A 21 0.48 17.44 -2.53
CA LEU A 21 0.04 18.83 -2.43
C LEU A 21 0.87 19.66 -1.46
N VAL A 22 1.77 19.03 -0.68
CA VAL A 22 2.65 19.71 0.27
C VAL A 22 3.48 20.78 -0.45
N ASP A 23 3.38 22.03 0.02
CA ASP A 23 4.07 23.17 -0.57
C ASP A 23 5.34 23.49 0.24
N ILE A 24 6.46 22.87 -0.14
CA ILE A 24 7.74 23.00 0.57
C ILE A 24 8.33 24.42 0.57
N GLU A 25 7.83 25.32 -0.28
CA GLU A 25 8.32 26.70 -0.39
C GLU A 25 7.74 27.61 0.72
N LYS A 26 6.81 27.10 1.55
CA LYS A 26 6.26 27.86 2.69
C LYS A 26 7.24 27.90 3.87
N ASP A 27 7.20 29.00 4.62
CA ASP A 27 8.13 29.28 5.72
C ASP A 27 7.97 28.35 6.94
N SER A 28 6.78 27.77 7.17
CA SER A 28 6.51 26.92 8.33
C SER A 28 5.94 25.57 7.92
N ILE A 29 6.27 24.52 8.67
CA ILE A 29 5.79 23.15 8.43
C ILE A 29 4.25 23.08 8.40
N MET A 30 3.57 23.88 9.23
CA MET A 30 2.11 23.98 9.21
C MET A 30 1.58 24.51 7.87
N GLU A 31 2.17 25.59 7.34
CA GLU A 31 1.77 26.13 6.04
C GLU A 31 2.16 25.20 4.88
N GLN A 32 3.27 24.47 5.00
CA GLN A 32 3.68 23.45 4.01
C GLN A 32 2.64 22.32 3.94
N GLN A 33 2.16 21.85 5.11
CA GLN A 33 1.19 20.74 5.21
C GLN A 33 -0.26 21.16 5.01
N ARG A 34 -0.58 22.47 5.08
CA ARG A 34 -1.94 23.01 4.91
C ARG A 34 -2.73 22.42 3.74
N PRO A 35 -2.24 22.48 2.49
CA PRO A 35 -2.96 21.92 1.36
C PRO A 35 -3.19 20.40 1.48
N ASN A 36 -2.28 19.67 2.13
CA ASN A 36 -2.40 18.24 2.36
C ASN A 36 -3.52 17.92 3.37
N PHE A 37 -3.49 18.51 4.57
CA PHE A 37 -4.50 18.19 5.58
C PHE A 37 -5.88 18.77 5.26
N GLU A 38 -5.98 19.92 4.60
CA GLU A 38 -7.26 20.52 4.21
C GLU A 38 -7.98 19.65 3.17
N MET A 39 -7.26 19.20 2.14
CA MET A 39 -7.82 18.30 1.13
C MET A 39 -8.13 16.92 1.72
N THR A 40 -7.29 16.39 2.62
CA THR A 40 -7.61 15.18 3.37
C THR A 40 -8.92 15.34 4.14
N ALA A 41 -9.11 16.46 4.86
CA ALA A 41 -10.32 16.71 5.64
C ALA A 41 -11.58 16.84 4.76
N GLU A 42 -11.46 17.42 3.57
CA GLU A 42 -12.54 17.48 2.58
C GLU A 42 -12.95 16.07 2.12
N PHE A 43 -11.99 15.25 1.68
CA PHE A 43 -12.27 13.87 1.26
C PHE A 43 -12.77 12.99 2.41
N ALA A 44 -12.23 13.14 3.62
CA ALA A 44 -12.72 12.44 4.79
C ALA A 44 -14.17 12.83 5.11
N SER A 45 -14.52 14.11 5.01
CA SER A 45 -15.89 14.59 5.20
C SER A 45 -16.83 14.00 4.16
N TYR A 46 -16.39 13.90 2.90
CA TYR A 46 -17.16 13.27 1.85
C TYR A 46 -17.37 11.78 2.11
N ILE A 47 -16.31 11.03 2.45
CA ILE A 47 -16.39 9.61 2.84
C ILE A 47 -17.41 9.42 3.96
N ARG A 48 -17.36 10.25 5.02
CA ARG A 48 -18.33 10.18 6.12
C ARG A 48 -19.76 10.48 5.68
N SER A 49 -19.97 11.33 4.68
CA SER A 49 -21.30 11.67 4.17
C SER A 49 -21.98 10.54 3.38
N ILE A 50 -21.19 9.63 2.78
CA ILE A 50 -21.69 8.51 1.96
C ILE A 50 -21.39 7.14 2.59
N GLN A 51 -20.76 7.11 3.76
CA GLN A 51 -20.47 5.90 4.51
C GLN A 51 -21.78 5.15 4.81
N PRO A 52 -21.85 3.82 4.59
CA PRO A 52 -23.00 3.03 4.99
C PRO A 52 -23.21 3.08 6.51
N GLU A 53 -24.46 3.25 6.97
CA GLU A 53 -24.79 3.47 8.40
C GLU A 53 -24.21 2.40 9.34
N SER A 54 -24.11 1.15 8.87
CA SER A 54 -23.65 0.02 9.67
C SER A 54 -22.14 -0.25 9.55
N ILE A 55 -21.39 0.52 8.76
CA ILE A 55 -19.99 0.26 8.47
C ILE A 55 -19.14 1.45 8.88
N ASP A 56 -18.14 1.23 9.72
CA ASP A 56 -17.10 2.22 9.99
C ASP A 56 -15.99 2.10 8.94
N ILE A 57 -15.90 3.09 8.04
CA ILE A 57 -14.80 3.16 7.07
C ILE A 57 -13.53 3.61 7.80
N SER A 58 -12.49 2.78 7.74
CA SER A 58 -11.13 3.15 8.15
C SER A 58 -10.57 4.15 7.15
N ILE A 59 -10.13 5.31 7.63
CA ILE A 59 -9.52 6.35 6.80
C ILE A 59 -8.07 6.53 7.25
N GLY A 60 -7.10 6.32 6.37
CA GLY A 60 -5.72 6.72 6.58
C GLY A 60 -5.41 8.06 5.92
N GLY A 61 -4.50 8.81 6.52
CA GLY A 61 -3.86 9.96 5.88
C GLY A 61 -2.41 9.66 5.53
N GLU A 62 -1.75 10.55 4.77
CA GLU A 62 -0.37 10.37 4.35
C GLU A 62 0.44 11.66 4.45
N ILE A 63 1.68 11.54 4.93
CA ILE A 63 2.71 12.58 4.89
C ILE A 63 3.98 12.05 4.24
N GLY A 64 4.72 12.95 3.59
CA GLY A 64 5.98 12.64 2.93
C GLY A 64 5.75 11.89 1.62
N GLU A 65 6.12 12.49 0.50
CA GLU A 65 6.06 11.82 -0.80
C GLU A 65 7.04 10.64 -0.84
N ILE A 66 6.56 9.49 -1.30
CA ILE A 66 7.37 8.27 -1.42
C ILE A 66 8.49 8.47 -2.45
N GLY A 67 9.72 8.18 -2.03
CA GLY A 67 10.95 8.46 -2.77
C GLY A 67 11.61 9.78 -2.39
N GLY A 68 10.96 10.61 -1.56
CA GLY A 68 11.51 11.84 -0.99
C GLY A 68 12.29 11.63 0.32
N ARG A 69 12.40 12.71 1.11
CA ARG A 69 13.02 12.68 2.46
C ARG A 69 12.16 11.92 3.46
N ASN A 70 12.79 11.41 4.53
CA ASN A 70 12.04 10.79 5.63
C ASN A 70 11.11 11.81 6.28
N SER A 71 9.91 11.37 6.63
CA SER A 71 8.95 12.16 7.38
C SER A 71 9.47 12.46 8.79
N THR A 72 9.09 13.60 9.34
CA THR A 72 9.51 14.00 10.69
C THR A 72 8.34 14.02 11.70
N PRO A 73 8.64 13.95 13.02
CA PRO A 73 7.65 14.17 14.07
C PRO A 73 6.88 15.50 13.94
N GLU A 74 7.56 16.56 13.52
CA GLU A 74 6.99 17.90 13.36
C GLU A 74 5.99 17.94 12.20
N GLU A 75 6.32 17.28 11.08
CA GLU A 75 5.40 17.13 9.94
C GLU A 75 4.15 16.34 10.34
N ALA A 76 4.30 15.27 11.11
CA ALA A 76 3.18 14.47 11.60
C ALA A 76 2.24 15.28 12.51
N ARG A 77 2.81 16.06 13.44
CA ARG A 77 2.01 16.94 14.31
C ARG A 77 1.30 18.03 13.53
N ALA A 78 2.02 18.75 12.67
CA ALA A 78 1.44 19.80 11.84
C ALA A 78 0.27 19.29 10.98
N TYR A 79 0.44 18.12 10.36
CA TYR A 79 -0.61 17.48 9.57
C TYR A 79 -1.82 17.09 10.42
N LEU A 80 -1.62 16.41 11.56
CA LEU A 80 -2.72 15.91 12.39
C LEU A 80 -3.42 17.01 13.19
N ASP A 81 -2.69 18.02 13.66
CA ASP A 81 -3.26 19.21 14.30
C ASP A 81 -4.14 19.97 13.30
N GLY A 82 -3.60 20.26 12.10
CA GLY A 82 -4.33 20.93 11.03
C GLY A 82 -5.54 20.13 10.54
N PHE A 83 -5.42 18.80 10.44
CA PHE A 83 -6.54 17.92 10.13
C PHE A 83 -7.63 18.00 11.21
N ASN A 84 -7.27 17.88 12.49
CA ASN A 84 -8.24 17.92 13.60
C ASN A 84 -8.92 19.30 13.74
N GLU A 85 -8.19 20.37 13.43
CA GLU A 85 -8.77 21.70 13.36
C GLU A 85 -9.72 21.85 12.17
N THR A 86 -9.42 21.25 11.01
CA THR A 86 -10.24 21.40 9.79
C THR A 86 -11.44 20.45 9.77
N PHE A 87 -11.26 19.19 10.17
CA PHE A 87 -12.27 18.14 10.11
C PHE A 87 -13.27 18.22 11.27
N LYS A 88 -14.52 18.62 10.98
CA LYS A 88 -15.49 19.00 12.01
C LYS A 88 -16.47 17.91 12.47
N LYS A 89 -16.64 16.81 11.73
CA LYS A 89 -17.72 15.85 12.05
C LYS A 89 -17.38 14.40 11.69
N GLY A 90 -17.56 13.53 12.68
CA GLY A 90 -17.45 12.08 12.55
C GLY A 90 -16.12 11.56 13.09
N LYS A 91 -15.87 10.26 12.87
CA LYS A 91 -14.62 9.62 13.26
C LYS A 91 -13.49 10.11 12.34
N GLY A 92 -12.36 10.54 12.91
CA GLY A 92 -11.21 11.04 12.16
C GLY A 92 -10.40 9.93 11.48
N LEU A 93 -9.11 10.21 11.27
CA LEU A 93 -8.15 9.25 10.73
C LEU A 93 -7.90 8.10 11.72
N SER A 94 -7.58 6.93 11.17
CA SER A 94 -7.30 5.71 11.93
C SER A 94 -5.80 5.38 11.97
N LYS A 95 -5.04 5.80 10.95
CA LYS A 95 -3.62 5.49 10.75
C LYS A 95 -2.97 6.57 9.89
N LEU A 96 -1.63 6.65 9.88
CA LEU A 96 -0.88 7.65 9.13
C LEU A 96 0.25 6.98 8.33
N SER A 97 0.23 7.10 7.00
CA SER A 97 1.35 6.71 6.15
C SER A 97 2.47 7.72 6.25
N ILE A 98 3.72 7.22 6.33
CA ILE A 98 4.92 8.04 6.40
C ILE A 98 5.99 7.53 5.43
N GLN A 99 6.90 8.42 5.03
CA GLN A 99 8.08 8.06 4.26
C GLN A 99 9.29 7.81 5.17
N THR A 100 9.97 6.69 4.96
CA THR A 100 11.08 6.20 5.82
C THR A 100 12.30 5.77 5.00
N GLY A 101 12.46 6.35 3.81
CA GLY A 101 13.60 6.09 2.90
C GLY A 101 13.32 4.99 1.88
N THR A 102 12.08 4.52 1.81
CA THR A 102 11.68 3.49 0.85
C THR A 102 11.33 4.06 -0.52
N SER A 103 11.39 3.21 -1.54
CA SER A 103 10.82 3.49 -2.87
C SER A 103 10.02 2.28 -3.34
N HIS A 104 8.95 2.54 -4.07
CA HIS A 104 8.09 1.47 -4.58
C HIS A 104 8.85 0.55 -5.54
N GLY A 105 8.95 -0.73 -5.18
CA GLY A 105 9.56 -1.77 -6.01
C GLY A 105 11.06 -1.96 -5.83
N GLY A 106 11.74 -1.14 -5.01
CA GLY A 106 13.18 -1.22 -4.82
C GLY A 106 13.97 -0.81 -6.07
N VAL A 107 15.31 -0.81 -5.96
CA VAL A 107 16.22 -0.35 -7.03
C VAL A 107 17.01 -1.53 -7.56
N VAL A 108 16.92 -1.82 -8.86
CA VAL A 108 17.77 -2.82 -9.51
C VAL A 108 19.10 -2.20 -9.90
N LEU A 109 20.18 -2.74 -9.36
CA LEU A 109 21.55 -2.36 -9.66
C LEU A 109 21.94 -2.81 -11.08
N PRO A 110 22.97 -2.21 -11.71
CA PRO A 110 23.40 -2.60 -13.06
C PRO A 110 23.81 -4.07 -13.19
N ASN A 111 24.15 -4.73 -12.09
CA ASN A 111 24.47 -6.15 -12.03
C ASN A 111 23.23 -7.07 -11.89
N GLY A 112 22.01 -6.51 -12.02
CA GLY A 112 20.74 -7.24 -11.92
C GLY A 112 20.29 -7.56 -10.49
N LYS A 113 21.08 -7.25 -9.45
CA LYS A 113 20.69 -7.46 -8.05
C LYS A 113 19.82 -6.31 -7.55
N LEU A 114 18.95 -6.62 -6.58
CA LEU A 114 18.23 -5.59 -5.85
C LEU A 114 19.16 -4.90 -4.86
N ALA A 115 19.12 -3.57 -4.86
CA ALA A 115 19.72 -2.75 -3.83
C ALA A 115 19.03 -3.06 -2.50
N GLN A 116 19.81 -3.14 -1.44
CA GLN A 116 19.27 -3.31 -0.10
C GLN A 116 18.54 -2.02 0.29
N VAL A 117 17.23 -2.13 0.52
CA VAL A 117 16.43 -1.01 1.01
C VAL A 117 16.71 -0.83 2.50
N SER A 118 17.01 0.40 2.89
CA SER A 118 17.13 0.79 4.30
C SER A 118 15.84 1.46 4.73
N ILE A 119 15.09 0.82 5.62
CA ILE A 119 13.96 1.44 6.29
C ILE A 119 14.46 2.12 7.55
N ASP A 120 14.06 3.38 7.73
CA ASP A 120 14.26 4.09 8.99
C ASP A 120 13.23 3.64 10.04
N PHE A 121 13.56 2.54 10.73
CA PHE A 121 12.72 2.00 11.81
C PHE A 121 12.62 2.93 13.02
N GLU A 122 13.58 3.84 13.20
CA GLU A 122 13.56 4.80 14.30
C GLU A 122 12.50 5.88 14.04
N ALA A 123 12.43 6.41 12.81
CA ALA A 123 11.35 7.28 12.39
C ALA A 123 9.97 6.61 12.56
N LEU A 124 9.83 5.35 12.12
CA LEU A 124 8.59 4.57 12.35
C LEU A 124 8.24 4.49 13.83
N ARG A 125 9.21 4.19 14.70
CA ARG A 125 9.00 4.04 16.15
C ARG A 125 8.52 5.33 16.77
N VAL A 126 9.26 6.42 16.54
CA VAL A 126 9.00 7.73 17.13
C VAL A 126 7.65 8.27 16.66
N ILE A 127 7.39 8.26 15.36
CA ILE A 127 6.14 8.83 14.82
C ILE A 127 4.96 7.93 15.18
N SER A 128 5.11 6.59 15.15
CA SER A 128 4.02 5.71 15.60
C SER A 128 3.68 5.91 17.06
N GLU A 129 4.65 6.17 17.93
CA GLU A 129 4.40 6.51 19.33
C GLU A 129 3.61 7.83 19.46
N ILE A 130 3.98 8.86 18.70
CA ILE A 130 3.29 10.16 18.67
C ILE A 130 1.85 10.00 18.22
N VAL A 131 1.60 9.42 17.04
CA VAL A 131 0.24 9.32 16.49
C VAL A 131 -0.69 8.48 17.37
N ARG A 132 -0.15 7.45 18.05
CA ARG A 132 -0.93 6.66 19.02
C ARG A 132 -1.26 7.44 20.28
N ARG A 133 -0.27 8.10 20.88
CA ARG A 133 -0.42 8.73 22.21
C ARG A 133 -1.12 10.07 22.17
N GLU A 134 -0.78 10.90 21.18
CA GLU A 134 -1.28 12.28 21.09
C GLU A 134 -2.59 12.35 20.29
N TYR A 135 -2.80 11.45 19.33
CA TYR A 135 -3.92 11.54 18.38
C TYR A 135 -4.86 10.33 18.38
N GLY A 136 -4.53 9.25 19.11
CA GLY A 136 -5.38 8.06 19.20
C GLY A 136 -5.48 7.23 17.92
N LEU A 137 -4.56 7.43 16.96
CA LEU A 137 -4.43 6.57 15.77
C LEU A 137 -3.85 5.20 16.17
N SER A 138 -3.92 4.21 15.29
CA SER A 138 -3.37 2.87 15.55
C SER A 138 -1.85 2.79 15.44
N GLY A 139 -1.22 3.68 14.67
CA GLY A 139 0.21 3.71 14.39
C GLY A 139 0.51 4.17 12.96
N CYS A 140 1.78 4.18 12.58
CA CYS A 140 2.15 4.52 11.21
C CYS A 140 1.92 3.35 10.24
N VAL A 141 1.80 3.67 8.96
CA VAL A 141 1.76 2.72 7.85
C VAL A 141 3.08 2.80 7.09
N GLN A 142 3.67 1.64 6.79
CA GLN A 142 4.88 1.55 5.97
C GLN A 142 4.53 1.16 4.53
N HIS A 143 4.91 2.01 3.57
CA HIS A 143 4.87 1.69 2.14
C HIS A 143 6.17 1.01 1.69
N GLY A 144 6.16 0.28 0.57
CA GLY A 144 7.42 -0.13 -0.08
C GLY A 144 8.37 -1.06 0.71
N ALA A 145 7.87 -1.98 1.54
CA ALA A 145 8.71 -2.88 2.36
C ALA A 145 9.08 -4.22 1.69
N SER A 146 8.67 -4.45 0.44
CA SER A 146 8.71 -5.77 -0.21
C SER A 146 10.10 -6.35 -0.47
N THR A 147 11.15 -5.53 -0.45
CA THR A 147 12.54 -5.94 -0.73
C THR A 147 13.39 -6.03 0.53
N LEU A 148 12.79 -5.85 1.71
CA LEU A 148 13.49 -6.10 2.97
C LEU A 148 13.78 -7.60 3.15
N PRO A 149 14.89 -7.93 3.83
CA PRO A 149 15.12 -9.28 4.32
C PRO A 149 13.98 -9.73 5.25
N GLU A 150 13.61 -11.01 5.20
CA GLU A 150 12.50 -11.59 5.98
C GLU A 150 12.69 -11.41 7.48
N GLU A 151 13.94 -11.53 7.94
CA GLU A 151 14.34 -11.32 9.31
C GLU A 151 14.09 -9.90 9.78
N ALA A 152 13.96 -8.89 8.92
CA ALA A 152 13.69 -7.51 9.34
C ALA A 152 12.21 -7.25 9.65
N PHE A 153 11.29 -8.13 9.23
CA PHE A 153 9.84 -7.87 9.36
C PHE A 153 9.33 -7.85 10.80
N HIS A 154 10.06 -8.44 11.76
CA HIS A 154 9.70 -8.36 13.19
C HIS A 154 9.81 -6.94 13.76
N MET A 155 10.57 -6.06 13.10
CA MET A 155 10.74 -4.68 13.53
C MET A 155 9.44 -3.89 13.44
N PHE A 156 8.57 -4.15 12.45
CA PHE A 156 7.32 -3.41 12.27
C PHE A 156 6.38 -3.45 13.49
N PRO A 157 6.03 -4.63 14.06
CA PRO A 157 5.23 -4.65 15.28
C PRO A 157 5.97 -4.06 16.49
N GLU A 158 7.31 -4.10 16.52
CA GLU A 158 8.11 -3.56 17.63
C GLU A 158 8.22 -2.03 17.63
N THR A 159 8.17 -1.42 16.46
CA THR A 159 8.01 0.04 16.30
C THR A 159 6.55 0.49 16.47
N GLY A 160 5.63 -0.47 16.58
CA GLY A 160 4.18 -0.25 16.63
C GLY A 160 3.63 0.34 15.33
N THR A 161 4.22 -0.08 14.21
CA THR A 161 3.66 0.08 12.87
C THR A 161 2.30 -0.62 12.82
N SER A 162 1.27 0.09 12.36
CA SER A 162 -0.08 -0.45 12.28
C SER A 162 -0.31 -1.30 11.03
N GLU A 163 0.35 -0.97 9.92
CA GLU A 163 0.10 -1.59 8.62
C GLU A 163 1.36 -1.52 7.75
N VAL A 164 1.59 -2.55 6.93
CA VAL A 164 2.74 -2.64 6.02
C VAL A 164 2.25 -3.07 4.64
N HIS A 165 2.58 -2.30 3.61
CA HIS A 165 2.18 -2.59 2.23
C HIS A 165 3.24 -3.41 1.51
N LEU A 166 2.82 -4.56 0.98
CA LEU A 166 3.67 -5.51 0.28
C LEU A 166 3.03 -5.89 -1.05
N ALA A 167 3.79 -5.80 -2.13
CA ALA A 167 3.31 -6.11 -3.47
C ALA A 167 4.41 -6.71 -4.36
N THR A 168 5.49 -5.96 -4.58
CA THR A 168 6.55 -6.34 -5.54
C THR A 168 7.15 -7.71 -5.22
N GLY A 169 7.36 -8.04 -3.95
CA GLY A 169 7.92 -9.34 -3.54
C GLY A 169 7.05 -10.51 -3.99
N PHE A 170 5.71 -10.39 -3.89
CA PHE A 170 4.78 -11.42 -4.34
C PHE A 170 4.74 -11.54 -5.87
N GLN A 171 4.79 -10.40 -6.56
CA GLN A 171 4.86 -10.39 -8.02
C GLN A 171 6.16 -11.05 -8.50
N ASN A 172 7.27 -10.81 -7.81
CA ASN A 172 8.55 -11.45 -8.09
C ASN A 172 8.45 -12.97 -7.93
N ILE A 173 7.84 -13.47 -6.84
CA ILE A 173 7.60 -14.92 -6.66
C ILE A 173 6.84 -15.52 -7.85
N ILE A 174 5.79 -14.84 -8.33
CA ILE A 174 5.01 -15.32 -9.49
C ILE A 174 5.88 -15.40 -10.76
N TYR A 175 6.58 -14.31 -11.11
CA TYR A 175 7.40 -14.27 -12.31
C TYR A 175 8.61 -15.21 -12.25
N ASP A 176 9.23 -15.31 -11.08
CA ASP A 176 10.49 -16.01 -10.88
C ASP A 176 10.26 -17.51 -10.54
N SER A 177 9.00 -17.93 -10.36
CA SER A 177 8.63 -19.32 -10.14
C SER A 177 9.08 -20.21 -11.30
N LYS A 178 9.71 -21.35 -10.96
CA LYS A 178 10.09 -22.38 -11.95
C LYS A 178 8.89 -23.05 -12.62
N TYR A 179 7.70 -22.94 -12.02
CA TYR A 179 6.47 -23.50 -12.56
C TYR A 179 5.79 -22.58 -13.57
N LEU A 180 6.16 -21.30 -13.63
CA LEU A 180 5.68 -20.40 -14.66
C LEU A 180 6.33 -20.78 -16.00
N PRO A 181 5.54 -21.15 -17.03
CA PRO A 181 6.08 -21.54 -18.33
C PRO A 181 6.96 -20.42 -18.90
N GLU A 182 8.17 -20.78 -19.35
CA GLU A 182 9.13 -19.82 -19.88
C GLU A 182 8.57 -19.06 -21.10
N GLU A 183 7.87 -19.77 -21.99
CA GLU A 183 7.21 -19.18 -23.15
C GLU A 183 6.17 -18.12 -22.75
N PHE A 184 5.40 -18.38 -21.69
CA PHE A 184 4.41 -17.41 -21.22
C PHE A 184 5.09 -16.20 -20.55
N ARG A 185 6.15 -16.43 -19.77
CA ARG A 185 6.95 -15.33 -19.21
C ARG A 185 7.52 -14.45 -20.33
N LYS A 186 8.05 -15.07 -21.38
CA LYS A 186 8.60 -14.38 -22.56
C LYS A 186 7.53 -13.58 -23.30
N GLU A 187 6.34 -14.15 -23.50
CA GLU A 187 5.19 -13.44 -24.08
C GLU A 187 4.87 -12.16 -23.30
N VAL A 188 4.79 -12.25 -21.97
CA VAL A 188 4.55 -11.08 -21.11
C VAL A 188 5.67 -10.05 -21.27
N TYR A 189 6.93 -10.48 -21.28
CA TYR A 189 8.07 -9.56 -21.41
C TYR A 189 8.16 -8.90 -22.78
N ASP A 190 7.85 -9.64 -23.86
CA ASP A 190 7.80 -9.09 -25.22
C ASP A 190 6.67 -8.07 -25.37
N TYR A 191 5.49 -8.35 -24.79
CA TYR A 191 4.41 -7.38 -24.69
C TYR A 191 4.86 -6.10 -23.97
N LEU A 192 5.53 -6.23 -22.83
CA LEU A 192 6.02 -5.09 -22.05
C LEU A 192 7.06 -4.26 -22.80
N LYS A 193 7.98 -4.91 -23.52
CA LYS A 193 8.99 -4.23 -24.37
C LYS A 193 8.38 -3.50 -25.55
N HIS A 194 7.26 -3.99 -26.08
CA HIS A 194 6.56 -3.35 -27.17
C HIS A 194 5.75 -2.15 -26.67
N GLU A 195 4.84 -2.37 -25.72
CA GLU A 195 3.86 -1.36 -25.30
C GLU A 195 4.46 -0.25 -24.43
N TYR A 196 5.40 -0.60 -23.54
CA TYR A 196 5.99 0.35 -22.59
C TYR A 196 7.40 0.77 -22.98
N ARG A 197 7.75 0.65 -24.26
CA ARG A 197 9.08 1.01 -24.78
C ARG A 197 9.49 2.44 -24.43
N SER A 198 8.54 3.37 -24.41
CA SER A 198 8.77 4.78 -24.05
C SER A 198 9.23 4.98 -22.60
N GLU A 199 8.97 4.01 -21.71
CA GLU A 199 9.44 4.03 -20.33
C GLU A 199 10.87 3.46 -20.18
N TRP A 200 11.43 2.89 -21.26
CA TRP A 200 12.81 2.41 -21.26
C TRP A 200 13.79 3.58 -21.38
N LYS A 201 14.29 4.03 -20.22
CA LYS A 201 15.25 5.13 -20.14
C LYS A 201 16.63 4.74 -20.67
N GLU A 202 17.31 5.71 -21.28
CA GLU A 202 18.70 5.56 -21.74
C GLU A 202 19.62 5.10 -20.60
N GLY A 203 20.54 4.18 -20.90
CA GLY A 203 21.49 3.62 -19.94
C GLY A 203 20.94 2.55 -18.99
N LYS A 204 19.66 2.13 -19.11
CA LYS A 204 19.10 0.98 -18.38
C LYS A 204 19.22 -0.31 -19.18
N THR A 205 19.61 -1.40 -18.53
CA THR A 205 19.60 -2.74 -19.16
C THR A 205 18.18 -3.24 -19.37
N GLU A 206 18.00 -4.26 -20.22
CA GLU A 206 16.68 -4.89 -20.44
C GLU A 206 16.12 -5.45 -19.11
N GLU A 207 16.97 -6.06 -18.28
CA GLU A 207 16.58 -6.62 -16.99
C GLU A 207 16.08 -5.54 -16.03
N GLN A 208 16.79 -4.40 -15.96
CA GLN A 208 16.37 -3.26 -15.15
C GLN A 208 15.04 -2.69 -15.64
N PHE A 209 14.89 -2.57 -16.96
CA PHE A 209 13.66 -2.11 -17.57
C PHE A 209 12.50 -3.05 -17.25
N ILE A 210 12.61 -4.33 -17.60
CA ILE A 210 11.58 -5.35 -17.34
C ILE A 210 11.20 -5.40 -15.86
N TYR A 211 12.18 -5.44 -14.95
CA TYR A 211 11.88 -5.48 -13.53
C TYR A 211 11.02 -4.28 -13.07
N SER A 212 11.34 -3.08 -13.55
CA SER A 212 10.63 -1.85 -13.15
C SER A 212 9.18 -1.81 -13.63
N ILE A 213 8.87 -2.48 -14.76
CA ILE A 213 7.54 -2.44 -15.39
C ILE A 213 6.76 -3.74 -15.33
N ARG A 214 7.35 -4.87 -14.90
CA ARG A 214 6.69 -6.20 -14.96
C ARG A 214 5.35 -6.26 -14.21
N LYS A 215 5.15 -5.39 -13.22
CA LYS A 215 3.84 -5.18 -12.57
C LYS A 215 2.72 -4.82 -13.53
N LYS A 216 3.03 -4.10 -14.61
CA LYS A 216 2.07 -3.71 -15.66
C LYS A 216 1.67 -4.87 -16.54
N GLY A 217 2.41 -5.99 -16.52
CA GLY A 217 2.10 -7.20 -17.30
C GLY A 217 0.88 -7.97 -16.81
N PHE A 218 0.41 -7.73 -15.59
CA PHE A 218 -0.77 -8.44 -15.05
C PHE A 218 -2.10 -7.90 -15.59
N GLY A 219 -2.22 -6.59 -15.81
CA GLY A 219 -3.50 -5.97 -16.19
C GLY A 219 -3.94 -6.32 -17.60
N PRO A 220 -3.19 -5.93 -18.64
CA PRO A 220 -3.56 -6.19 -20.04
C PRO A 220 -3.64 -7.68 -20.39
N LEU A 221 -2.82 -8.52 -19.74
CA LEU A 221 -2.79 -9.97 -19.96
C LEU A 221 -3.59 -10.74 -18.90
N LYS A 222 -4.48 -10.08 -18.13
CA LYS A 222 -5.22 -10.69 -17.01
C LYS A 222 -5.88 -12.03 -17.36
N LYS A 223 -6.52 -12.12 -18.54
CA LYS A 223 -7.16 -13.36 -19.00
C LYS A 223 -6.14 -14.48 -19.21
N ARG A 224 -4.98 -14.18 -19.81
CA ARG A 224 -3.91 -15.17 -20.02
C ARG A 224 -3.37 -15.69 -18.68
N TRP A 225 -3.14 -14.79 -17.72
CA TRP A 225 -2.75 -15.16 -16.35
C TRP A 225 -3.81 -16.05 -15.67
N TRP A 226 -5.09 -15.70 -15.82
CA TRP A 226 -6.21 -16.44 -15.22
C TRP A 226 -6.38 -17.85 -15.81
N ASP A 227 -6.18 -17.96 -17.13
CA ASP A 227 -6.35 -19.18 -17.90
C ASP A 227 -5.13 -20.12 -17.82
N LEU A 228 -4.08 -19.77 -17.07
CA LEU A 228 -2.99 -20.69 -16.79
C LEU A 228 -3.56 -22.00 -16.19
N PRO A 229 -3.00 -23.18 -16.56
CA PRO A 229 -3.43 -24.46 -16.00
C PRO A 229 -3.45 -24.45 -14.47
N ASP A 230 -4.45 -25.10 -13.88
CA ASP A 230 -4.65 -25.12 -12.43
C ASP A 230 -3.44 -25.71 -11.68
N GLU A 231 -2.71 -26.65 -12.28
CA GLU A 231 -1.48 -27.20 -11.70
C GLU A 231 -0.37 -26.15 -11.55
N ILE A 232 -0.21 -25.28 -12.55
CA ILE A 232 0.75 -24.16 -12.53
C ILE A 232 0.32 -23.15 -11.47
N LYS A 233 -0.96 -22.71 -11.51
CA LYS A 233 -1.49 -21.75 -10.54
C LYS A 233 -1.36 -22.28 -9.11
N SER A 234 -1.71 -23.55 -8.88
CA SER A 234 -1.60 -24.18 -7.56
C SER A 234 -0.16 -24.27 -7.06
N SER A 235 0.80 -24.50 -7.96
CA SER A 235 2.22 -24.55 -7.60
C SER A 235 2.76 -23.17 -7.20
N ILE A 236 2.44 -22.13 -7.96
CA ILE A 236 2.79 -20.74 -7.63
C ILE A 236 2.09 -20.29 -6.33
N MET A 237 0.82 -20.67 -6.14
CA MET A 237 0.07 -20.36 -4.92
C MET A 237 0.69 -21.02 -3.68
N ARG A 238 1.34 -22.18 -3.80
CA ARG A 238 2.09 -22.77 -2.68
C ARG A 238 3.35 -21.95 -2.33
N GLU A 239 4.07 -21.46 -3.34
CA GLU A 239 5.25 -20.60 -3.11
C GLU A 239 4.85 -19.27 -2.44
N LEU A 240 3.74 -18.66 -2.90
CA LEU A 240 3.14 -17.49 -2.27
C LEU A 240 2.68 -17.80 -0.84
N GLY A 241 1.99 -18.93 -0.63
CA GLY A 241 1.52 -19.39 0.67
C GLY A 241 2.64 -19.52 1.70
N ALA A 242 3.74 -20.16 1.32
CA ALA A 242 4.93 -20.28 2.18
C ALA A 242 5.51 -18.92 2.56
N LYS A 243 5.54 -17.96 1.61
CA LYS A 243 5.97 -16.59 1.91
C LYS A 243 5.01 -15.88 2.87
N PHE A 244 3.70 -16.03 2.69
CA PHE A 244 2.71 -15.43 3.58
C PHE A 244 2.81 -15.97 5.00
N GLU A 245 3.05 -17.27 5.17
CA GLU A 245 3.23 -17.89 6.50
C GLU A 245 4.38 -17.24 7.27
N ILE A 246 5.56 -17.15 6.64
CA ILE A 246 6.74 -16.49 7.23
C ILE A 246 6.41 -15.03 7.60
N LEU A 247 5.80 -14.28 6.68
CA LEU A 247 5.45 -12.88 6.93
C LEU A 247 4.45 -12.74 8.07
N PHE A 248 3.44 -13.60 8.15
CA PHE A 248 2.43 -13.55 9.21
C PHE A 248 3.02 -13.82 10.59
N GLU A 249 3.96 -14.75 10.69
CA GLU A 249 4.70 -15.01 11.92
C GLU A 249 5.55 -13.79 12.32
N ARG A 250 6.35 -13.26 11.39
CA ARG A 250 7.24 -12.11 11.65
C ARG A 250 6.48 -10.86 12.01
N LEU A 251 5.36 -10.59 11.36
CA LEU A 251 4.47 -9.46 11.65
C LEU A 251 3.59 -9.67 12.88
N LYS A 252 3.69 -10.82 13.56
CA LYS A 252 2.93 -11.15 14.78
C LYS A 252 1.40 -11.09 14.56
N VAL A 253 0.92 -11.46 13.38
CA VAL A 253 -0.53 -11.50 13.05
C VAL A 253 -1.16 -12.90 13.17
N VAL A 254 -0.37 -13.90 13.55
CA VAL A 254 -0.84 -15.25 13.89
C VAL A 254 -1.66 -15.26 15.18
N ASN A 255 -2.55 -16.25 15.32
CA ASN A 255 -3.37 -16.47 16.52
C ASN A 255 -4.31 -15.29 16.91
N THR A 256 -4.68 -14.45 15.95
CA THR A 256 -5.52 -13.25 16.16
C THR A 256 -7.04 -13.52 16.14
N ARG A 257 -7.49 -14.74 15.81
CA ARG A 257 -8.92 -15.09 15.72
C ARG A 257 -9.71 -14.75 16.99
N GLY A 258 -9.13 -15.00 18.16
CA GLY A 258 -9.77 -14.68 19.44
C GLY A 258 -9.97 -13.18 19.63
N ILE A 259 -9.01 -12.36 19.20
CA ILE A 259 -9.09 -10.89 19.24
C ILE A 259 -10.20 -10.43 18.31
N ILE A 260 -10.20 -10.90 17.05
CA ILE A 260 -11.21 -10.54 16.05
C ILE A 260 -12.61 -10.88 16.55
N SER A 261 -12.83 -12.08 17.10
CA SER A 261 -14.14 -12.51 17.60
C SER A 261 -14.69 -11.66 18.76
N LYS A 262 -13.80 -11.02 19.53
CA LYS A 262 -14.18 -10.15 20.66
C LYS A 262 -14.40 -8.71 20.23
N THR A 263 -13.68 -8.25 19.20
CA THR A 263 -13.63 -6.84 18.81
C THR A 263 -14.54 -6.53 17.62
N ILE A 264 -14.77 -7.49 16.72
CA ILE A 264 -15.48 -7.27 15.45
C ILE A 264 -16.77 -8.08 15.41
N LYS A 265 -17.87 -7.43 15.04
CA LYS A 265 -19.13 -8.09 14.64
C LYS A 265 -19.26 -7.97 13.12
N PRO A 266 -19.04 -9.05 12.35
CA PRO A 266 -19.15 -9.00 10.90
C PRO A 266 -20.57 -8.61 10.49
N ILE A 267 -20.68 -7.74 9.49
CA ILE A 267 -21.95 -7.29 8.95
C ILE A 267 -22.03 -7.76 7.50
N VAL A 268 -23.14 -8.41 7.16
CA VAL A 268 -23.38 -8.86 5.79
C VAL A 268 -23.94 -7.68 5.01
N ILE A 269 -23.14 -7.16 4.09
CA ILE A 269 -23.57 -6.15 3.14
C ILE A 269 -24.20 -6.89 1.96
N ARG A 270 -25.48 -6.65 1.69
CA ARG A 270 -26.17 -7.20 0.53
C ARG A 270 -26.39 -6.07 -0.46
N LYS A 271 -25.54 -5.98 -1.48
CA LYS A 271 -25.89 -5.18 -2.65
C LYS A 271 -26.86 -5.95 -3.54
N SER A 272 -27.95 -5.29 -3.92
CA SER A 272 -28.77 -5.77 -5.03
C SER A 272 -27.96 -5.58 -6.31
N LEU A 273 -27.34 -6.64 -6.81
CA LEU A 273 -26.70 -6.61 -8.11
C LEU A 273 -27.78 -6.26 -9.16
N ASN A 274 -27.51 -5.23 -9.97
CA ASN A 274 -28.38 -4.93 -11.10
C ASN A 274 -28.37 -6.15 -12.04
N LYS A 275 -29.53 -6.82 -12.17
CA LYS A 275 -29.68 -8.05 -12.97
C LYS A 275 -29.33 -7.84 -14.44
N GLU A 276 -29.33 -6.60 -14.92
CA GLU A 276 -28.91 -6.26 -16.28
C GLU A 276 -27.40 -6.38 -16.48
N ILE A 277 -26.59 -6.14 -15.45
CA ILE A 277 -25.12 -6.25 -15.51
C ILE A 277 -24.67 -7.73 -15.53
N ILE A 278 -25.43 -8.62 -14.89
CA ILE A 278 -25.13 -10.07 -14.81
C ILE A 278 -25.41 -10.79 -16.15
N ARG A 279 -26.12 -10.15 -17.09
CA ARG A 279 -26.51 -10.76 -18.38
C ARG A 279 -25.52 -10.55 -19.53
N LEU A 280 -24.36 -9.93 -19.28
CA LEU A 280 -23.25 -9.78 -20.22
C LEU A 280 -22.18 -10.84 -19.96
#